data_AF-A0A538HCL2-F1
#
_entry.id   AF-A0A538HCL2-F1
#
_cell.length_a   1.000
_cell.length_b   1.000
_cell.length_c   1.000
_cell.angle_alpha   90.00
_cell.angle_beta   90.00
_cell.angle_gamma   90.00
#
_symmetry.space_group_name_H-M   'P 1'
#
loop_
_entity.id
_entity.type
_entity.pdbx_description
1 polymer ?
#
loop_
_entity_poly.entity_id
_entity_poly.type
_entity_poly.pdbx_seq_one_letter_code
_entity_poly.pdbx_strand_id
1 'polypeptide(L)'
;MTMVVGIATRIAPSRGRRLRAPTAAARILSALTYPERIVPDETSPGIVALHLKRYEFALPWCRDRAVLDAGCGVGYGTAHLAQVAASVVGVDRDEGAVSYARERYSRPNVEFRVGDLLDLDLPDDSFDVVCSFETIEHVEDVEAFLAEVTRVLRPEGAFLVSTPRVDETTASPDNPFHRVELSPDD
;
A
#
# COMPACT_ATOMS: atom_id res chain seq x y z
N MET A 1 -15.51 7.71 -3.27
CA MET A 1 -14.34 7.20 -2.53
C MET A 1 -13.33 8.32 -2.44
N THR A 2 -13.27 8.99 -1.29
CA THR A 2 -12.29 10.05 -1.07
C THR A 2 -10.98 9.37 -0.67
N MET A 3 -10.06 9.23 -1.62
CA MET A 3 -8.74 8.65 -1.34
C MET A 3 -7.97 9.58 -0.41
N VAL A 4 -7.49 9.06 0.71
CA VAL A 4 -6.50 9.76 1.53
C VAL A 4 -5.15 9.28 1.05
N VAL A 5 -4.40 10.18 0.44
CA VAL A 5 -2.99 9.96 0.16
C VAL A 5 -2.24 10.80 1.19
N GLY A 6 -1.71 10.12 2.20
CA GLY A 6 -0.94 10.74 3.27
C GLY A 6 0.53 10.81 2.90
N ILE A 7 1.17 11.92 3.26
CA ILE A 7 2.63 12.03 3.29
C ILE A 7 2.99 12.09 4.76
N ALA A 8 3.52 11.00 5.30
CA ALA A 8 4.07 11.00 6.65
C ALA A 8 5.56 11.33 6.56
N THR A 9 5.91 12.58 6.86
CA THR A 9 7.25 12.92 7.36
C THR A 9 7.21 12.75 8.88
N ARG A 10 8.26 12.23 9.54
CA ARG A 10 8.28 11.97 11.01
C ARG A 10 7.65 13.12 11.82
N ILE A 11 6.40 12.98 12.30
CA ILE A 11 5.71 13.91 13.21
C ILE A 11 4.86 13.12 14.22
N ALA A 12 4.77 13.64 15.45
CA ALA A 12 4.19 13.02 16.66
C ALA A 12 2.64 13.11 16.77
N PRO A 13 1.97 12.29 17.61
CA PRO A 13 0.51 12.08 17.56
C PRO A 13 -0.32 13.11 18.35
N SER A 14 -1.59 13.32 17.95
CA SER A 14 -2.58 14.15 18.67
C SER A 14 -3.99 13.51 18.77
N ARG A 15 -4.85 14.01 19.68
CA ARG A 15 -6.03 13.30 20.27
C ARG A 15 -7.38 13.56 19.57
N GLY A 16 -8.23 12.52 19.49
CA GLY A 16 -9.52 12.46 18.76
C GLY A 16 -10.81 13.02 19.41
N ARG A 17 -11.90 13.06 18.63
CA ARG A 17 -13.25 13.57 18.98
C ARG A 17 -14.41 12.79 18.28
N ARG A 18 -15.63 12.82 18.84
CA ARG A 18 -16.82 11.95 18.61
C ARG A 18 -17.63 12.13 17.28
N LEU A 19 -18.32 11.03 16.89
CA LEU A 19 -18.90 10.60 15.58
C LEU A 19 -20.35 11.07 15.22
N ARG A 20 -20.74 10.92 13.93
CA ARG A 20 -22.10 11.14 13.36
C ARG A 20 -22.45 10.09 12.27
N ALA A 21 -23.71 9.65 12.22
CA ALA A 21 -24.20 8.51 11.43
C ALA A 21 -24.12 8.59 9.87
N PRO A 22 -24.15 7.44 9.16
CA PRO A 22 -23.79 7.35 7.75
C PRO A 22 -24.89 7.52 6.65
N THR A 23 -24.49 7.75 5.38
CA THR A 23 -25.34 8.05 4.19
C THR A 23 -25.51 6.88 3.20
N ALA A 24 -26.51 6.98 2.29
CA ALA A 24 -26.95 5.92 1.37
C ALA A 24 -25.97 5.53 0.25
N ALA A 25 -25.08 6.43 -0.18
CA ALA A 25 -24.15 6.18 -1.30
C ALA A 25 -23.18 5.02 -1.04
N ALA A 26 -22.90 4.78 0.23
CA ALA A 26 -21.89 3.85 0.66
C ALA A 26 -22.41 2.43 0.92
N ARG A 27 -23.72 2.31 1.12
CA ARG A 27 -24.41 1.02 1.10
C ARG A 27 -24.37 0.38 -0.29
N ILE A 28 -24.25 1.19 -1.35
CA ILE A 28 -24.12 0.71 -2.74
C ILE A 28 -22.67 0.28 -3.04
N LEU A 29 -21.68 0.98 -2.49
CA LEU A 29 -20.25 0.64 -2.65
C LEU A 29 -19.87 -0.66 -1.93
N SER A 30 -20.44 -0.91 -0.75
CA SER A 30 -20.27 -2.18 0.00
C SER A 30 -20.79 -3.41 -0.78
N ALA A 31 -21.74 -3.22 -1.71
CA ALA A 31 -22.38 -4.31 -2.47
C ALA A 31 -21.60 -4.74 -3.74
N LEU A 32 -20.50 -4.06 -4.10
CA LEU A 32 -19.61 -4.47 -5.19
C LEU A 32 -18.47 -5.30 -4.59
N THR A 33 -18.46 -6.61 -4.83
CA THR A 33 -17.43 -7.54 -4.32
C THR A 33 -16.04 -7.11 -4.83
N TYR A 34 -15.26 -6.44 -3.98
CA TYR A 34 -13.90 -6.02 -4.29
C TYR A 34 -12.97 -7.23 -4.11
N PRO A 35 -12.16 -7.62 -5.11
CA PRO A 35 -11.31 -8.79 -4.98
C PRO A 35 -10.17 -8.53 -3.99
N GLU A 36 -9.83 -9.53 -3.17
CA GLU A 36 -8.71 -9.44 -2.22
C GLU A 36 -7.34 -9.29 -2.90
N ARG A 37 -7.22 -9.78 -4.14
CA ARG A 37 -5.99 -9.65 -4.93
C ARG A 37 -6.31 -9.13 -6.31
N ILE A 38 -5.58 -8.10 -6.73
CA ILE A 38 -5.67 -7.55 -8.07
C ILE A 38 -4.68 -8.28 -8.97
N VAL A 39 -5.20 -9.15 -9.85
CA VAL A 39 -4.44 -9.74 -10.95
C VAL A 39 -4.90 -9.05 -12.24
N PRO A 40 -4.04 -8.27 -12.94
CA PRO A 40 -4.48 -7.41 -14.04
C PRO A 40 -5.27 -8.13 -15.15
N ASP A 41 -4.90 -9.37 -15.44
CA ASP A 41 -5.53 -10.18 -16.51
C ASP A 41 -6.86 -10.82 -16.07
N GLU A 42 -7.16 -10.84 -14.76
CA GLU A 42 -8.35 -11.49 -14.18
C GLU A 42 -9.31 -10.50 -13.48
N THR A 43 -8.84 -9.27 -13.25
CA THR A 43 -9.58 -8.23 -12.53
C THR A 43 -10.21 -7.24 -13.50
N SER A 44 -11.40 -6.73 -13.16
CA SER A 44 -12.05 -5.67 -13.93
C SER A 44 -11.11 -4.49 -14.20
N PRO A 45 -10.98 -4.01 -15.46
CA PRO A 45 -10.06 -2.94 -15.82
C PRO A 45 -10.24 -1.66 -14.99
N GLY A 46 -11.48 -1.37 -14.55
CA GLY A 46 -11.76 -0.21 -13.70
C GLY A 46 -11.08 -0.30 -12.34
N ILE A 47 -11.04 -1.49 -11.73
CA ILE A 47 -10.37 -1.71 -10.44
C ILE A 47 -8.84 -1.64 -10.62
N VAL A 48 -8.31 -2.27 -11.66
CA VAL A 48 -6.88 -2.20 -11.99
C VAL A 48 -6.45 -0.74 -12.19
N ALA A 49 -7.25 0.05 -12.92
CA ALA A 49 -6.97 1.46 -13.16
C ALA A 49 -6.94 2.28 -11.86
N LEU A 50 -7.83 2.01 -10.91
CA LEU A 50 -7.82 2.67 -9.59
C LEU A 50 -6.52 2.39 -8.82
N HIS A 51 -6.02 1.16 -8.86
CA HIS A 51 -4.74 0.82 -8.22
C HIS A 51 -3.57 1.52 -8.92
N LEU A 52 -3.53 1.49 -10.25
CA LEU A 52 -2.49 2.16 -11.03
C LEU A 52 -2.45 3.68 -10.78
N LYS A 53 -3.58 4.34 -10.50
CA LYS A 53 -3.60 5.77 -10.16
C LYS A 53 -2.81 6.11 -8.88
N ARG A 54 -2.72 5.20 -7.92
CA ARG A 54 -1.91 5.40 -6.70
C ARG A 54 -0.42 5.34 -7.02
N TYR A 55 -0.03 4.37 -7.84
CA TYR A 55 1.33 4.27 -8.34
C TYR A 55 1.70 5.45 -9.25
N GLU A 56 0.77 5.95 -10.07
CA GLU A 56 0.96 7.16 -10.89
C GLU A 56 1.20 8.40 -10.01
N PHE A 57 0.45 8.54 -8.91
CA PHE A 57 0.68 9.59 -7.92
C PHE A 57 2.08 9.52 -7.30
N ALA A 58 2.61 8.31 -7.09
CA ALA A 58 3.93 8.09 -6.48
C ALA A 58 5.11 8.38 -7.42
N LEU A 59 4.91 8.36 -8.75
CA LEU A 59 6.00 8.48 -9.73
C LEU A 59 6.91 9.72 -9.52
N PRO A 60 6.40 10.93 -9.23
CA PRO A 60 7.25 12.10 -9.01
C PRO A 60 8.20 11.94 -7.81
N TRP A 61 7.79 11.20 -6.78
CA TRP A 61 8.58 10.93 -5.59
C TRP A 61 9.64 9.85 -5.82
N CYS A 62 9.32 8.90 -6.70
CA CYS A 62 10.14 7.72 -6.96
C CYS A 62 11.24 7.94 -8.01
N ARG A 63 11.23 9.07 -8.73
CA ARG A 63 12.17 9.32 -9.83
C ARG A 63 13.62 9.30 -9.36
N ASP A 64 14.43 8.44 -9.99
CA ASP A 64 15.86 8.24 -9.71
C ASP A 64 16.15 7.87 -8.24
N ARG A 65 15.17 7.29 -7.54
CA ARG A 65 15.25 6.89 -6.12
C ARG A 65 15.32 5.37 -5.94
N ALA A 66 15.84 4.95 -4.79
CA ALA A 66 15.69 3.58 -4.29
C ALA A 66 14.33 3.43 -3.60
N VAL A 67 13.48 2.53 -4.09
CA VAL A 67 12.08 2.43 -3.67
C VAL A 67 11.77 1.04 -3.11
N LEU A 68 11.01 0.99 -2.01
CA LEU A 68 10.37 -0.23 -1.51
C LEU A 68 8.88 -0.18 -1.84
N ASP A 69 8.35 -1.23 -2.45
CA ASP A 69 6.91 -1.48 -2.63
C ASP A 69 6.48 -2.55 -1.62
N ALA A 70 6.03 -2.11 -0.45
CA ALA A 70 5.66 -2.94 0.69
C ALA A 70 4.20 -3.41 0.57
N GLY A 71 4.02 -4.71 0.32
CA GLY A 71 2.74 -5.30 -0.09
C GLY A 71 2.56 -5.28 -1.61
N CYS A 72 3.58 -5.66 -2.36
CA CYS A 72 3.59 -5.48 -3.82
C CYS A 72 2.59 -6.36 -4.57
N GLY A 73 1.99 -7.36 -3.92
CA GLY A 73 1.11 -8.34 -4.53
C GLY A 73 1.77 -9.02 -5.72
N VAL A 74 1.07 -9.03 -6.85
CA VAL A 74 1.56 -9.64 -8.10
C VAL A 74 2.51 -8.73 -8.89
N GLY A 75 2.92 -7.59 -8.34
CA GLY A 75 4.06 -6.79 -8.84
C GLY A 75 3.79 -5.82 -9.99
N TYR A 76 2.54 -5.63 -10.43
CA TYR A 76 2.22 -4.65 -11.49
C TYR A 76 2.54 -3.21 -11.05
N GLY A 77 2.35 -2.90 -9.77
CA GLY A 77 2.68 -1.63 -9.15
C GLY A 77 4.18 -1.37 -9.10
N THR A 78 4.94 -2.35 -8.60
CA THR A 78 6.41 -2.38 -8.62
C THR A 78 6.94 -2.12 -10.03
N ALA A 79 6.38 -2.79 -11.03
CA ALA A 79 6.76 -2.62 -12.44
C ALA A 79 6.44 -1.20 -12.98
N HIS A 80 5.40 -0.55 -12.45
CA HIS A 80 5.05 0.82 -12.79
C HIS A 80 6.04 1.82 -12.17
N LEU A 81 6.37 1.66 -10.89
CA LEU A 81 7.37 2.47 -10.19
C LEU A 81 8.76 2.37 -10.84
N ALA A 82 9.14 1.16 -11.27
CA ALA A 82 10.40 0.87 -11.92
C ALA A 82 10.63 1.60 -13.26
N GLN A 83 9.60 2.24 -13.82
CA GLN A 83 9.74 3.07 -15.02
C GLN A 83 10.51 4.38 -14.75
N VAL A 84 10.51 4.85 -13.50
CA VAL A 84 11.17 6.11 -13.12
C VAL A 84 12.19 5.94 -12.00
N ALA A 85 12.09 4.87 -11.20
CA ALA A 85 12.97 4.62 -10.08
C ALA A 85 14.36 4.10 -10.50
N ALA A 86 15.38 4.43 -9.70
CA ALA A 86 16.71 3.88 -9.86
C ALA A 86 16.73 2.39 -9.51
N SER A 87 16.02 1.99 -8.46
CA SER A 87 15.76 0.59 -8.09
C SER A 87 14.43 0.46 -7.36
N VAL A 88 13.78 -0.70 -7.50
CA VAL A 88 12.57 -1.05 -6.75
C VAL A 88 12.71 -2.45 -6.17
N VAL A 89 12.46 -2.58 -4.87
CA VAL A 89 12.26 -3.88 -4.22
C VAL A 89 10.78 -4.03 -3.91
N GLY A 90 10.13 -5.06 -4.44
CA GLY A 90 8.77 -5.44 -4.07
C GLY A 90 8.78 -6.54 -3.02
N VAL A 91 8.06 -6.36 -1.91
CA VAL A 91 7.92 -7.37 -0.86
C VAL A 91 6.47 -7.74 -0.68
N ASP A 92 6.17 -9.04 -0.65
CA ASP A 92 4.86 -9.57 -0.26
C ASP A 92 5.04 -10.88 0.52
N ARG A 93 4.10 -11.20 1.42
CA ARG A 93 4.14 -12.44 2.21
C ARG A 93 3.72 -13.68 1.40
N ASP A 94 3.01 -13.48 0.30
CA ASP A 94 2.51 -14.55 -0.54
C ASP A 94 3.55 -15.00 -1.59
N GLU A 95 4.10 -16.19 -1.38
CA GLU A 95 5.09 -16.79 -2.28
C GLU A 95 4.57 -16.97 -3.72
N GLY A 96 3.29 -17.26 -3.91
CA GLY A 96 2.67 -17.40 -5.23
C GLY A 96 2.59 -16.06 -5.96
N ALA A 97 2.22 -14.98 -5.26
CA ALA A 97 2.20 -13.62 -5.81
C ALA A 97 3.59 -13.17 -6.25
N VAL A 98 4.59 -13.39 -5.38
CA VAL A 98 5.99 -13.05 -5.66
C VAL A 98 6.53 -13.89 -6.81
N SER A 99 6.19 -15.18 -6.89
CA SER A 99 6.60 -16.04 -8.01
C SER A 99 6.02 -15.53 -9.33
N TYR A 100 4.72 -15.21 -9.36
CA TYR A 100 4.08 -14.58 -10.52
C TYR A 100 4.77 -13.26 -10.90
N ALA A 101 5.06 -12.40 -9.91
CA ALA A 101 5.70 -11.12 -10.13
C ALA A 101 7.09 -11.25 -10.76
N ARG A 102 7.90 -12.20 -10.26
CA ARG A 102 9.23 -12.51 -10.81
C ARG A 102 9.16 -12.97 -12.26
N GLU A 103 8.20 -13.83 -12.60
CA GLU A 103 8.02 -14.34 -13.97
C GLU A 103 7.56 -13.24 -14.94
N ARG A 104 6.62 -12.38 -14.50
CA ARG A 104 5.94 -11.43 -15.38
C ARG A 104 6.66 -10.08 -15.49
N TYR A 105 7.33 -9.65 -14.43
CA TYR A 105 7.83 -8.28 -14.28
C TYR A 105 9.33 -8.19 -14.00
N SER A 106 10.10 -9.22 -14.36
CA SER A 106 11.57 -9.18 -14.27
C SER A 106 12.16 -8.00 -15.05
N ARG A 107 12.99 -7.20 -14.37
CA ARG A 107 13.69 -6.03 -14.92
C ARG A 107 15.05 -5.88 -14.24
N PRO A 108 16.05 -5.22 -14.88
CA PRO A 108 17.36 -5.02 -14.27
C PRO A 108 17.35 -4.22 -12.96
N ASN A 109 16.36 -3.36 -12.75
CA ASN A 109 16.21 -2.49 -11.59
C ASN A 109 15.09 -2.93 -10.64
N VAL A 110 14.58 -4.17 -10.77
CA VAL A 110 13.51 -4.70 -9.92
C VAL A 110 13.95 -5.99 -9.25
N GLU A 111 13.71 -6.07 -7.95
CA GLU A 111 13.82 -7.29 -7.16
C GLU A 111 12.49 -7.58 -6.48
N PHE A 112 12.07 -8.85 -6.44
CA PHE A 112 10.89 -9.27 -5.68
C PHE A 112 11.30 -10.26 -4.59
N ARG A 113 10.85 -10.03 -3.36
CA ARG A 113 11.15 -10.86 -2.18
C ARG A 113 9.87 -11.34 -1.51
N VAL A 114 9.90 -12.60 -1.06
CA VAL A 114 8.92 -13.09 -0.09
C VAL A 114 9.38 -12.60 1.28
N GLY A 115 8.50 -11.93 2.03
CA GLY A 115 8.86 -11.40 3.34
C GLY A 115 7.66 -10.90 4.13
N ASP A 116 7.82 -10.82 5.45
CA ASP A 116 6.83 -10.19 6.33
C ASP A 116 7.14 -8.70 6.46
N LEU A 117 6.11 -7.86 6.35
CA LEU A 117 6.24 -6.42 6.52
C LEU A 117 6.46 -6.01 7.98
N LEU A 118 6.24 -6.93 8.92
CA LEU A 118 6.51 -6.75 10.36
C LEU A 118 7.96 -7.06 10.76
N ASP A 119 8.72 -7.73 9.88
CA ASP A 119 10.12 -8.12 10.10
C ASP A 119 10.82 -8.23 8.73
N LEU A 120 11.14 -7.09 8.13
CA LEU A 120 11.74 -7.02 6.80
C LEU A 120 13.22 -7.41 6.88
N ASP A 121 13.61 -8.44 6.14
CA ASP A 121 15.02 -8.77 5.86
C ASP A 121 15.63 -7.78 4.85
N LEU A 122 15.70 -6.52 5.26
CA LEU A 122 16.19 -5.37 4.51
C LEU A 122 17.06 -4.49 5.42
N PRO A 123 18.13 -3.87 4.91
CA PRO A 123 19.00 -3.02 5.73
C PRO A 123 18.32 -1.73 6.17
N ASP A 124 18.77 -1.18 7.30
CA ASP A 124 18.40 0.15 7.77
C ASP A 124 18.80 1.23 6.74
N ASP A 125 18.09 2.36 6.70
CA ASP A 125 18.39 3.53 5.86
C ASP A 125 18.66 3.19 4.37
N SER A 126 17.99 2.16 3.84
CA SER A 126 18.28 1.62 2.50
C SER A 126 17.42 2.23 1.39
N PHE A 127 16.24 2.79 1.73
CA PHE A 127 15.29 3.32 0.75
C PHE A 127 15.05 4.83 0.90
N ASP A 128 14.89 5.51 -0.23
CA ASP A 128 14.47 6.92 -0.28
C ASP A 128 12.94 7.04 -0.19
N VAL A 129 12.22 6.06 -0.71
CA VAL A 129 10.75 6.04 -0.72
C VAL A 129 10.25 4.65 -0.37
N VAL A 130 9.29 4.58 0.56
CA VAL A 130 8.50 3.36 0.80
C VAL A 130 7.08 3.64 0.32
N CYS A 131 6.55 2.79 -0.54
CA CYS A 131 5.16 2.79 -0.97
C CYS A 131 4.45 1.61 -0.31
N SER A 132 3.22 1.82 0.17
CA SER A 132 2.33 0.74 0.59
C SER A 132 0.88 1.13 0.29
N PHE A 133 0.26 0.45 -0.67
CA PHE A 133 -1.05 0.82 -1.18
C PHE A 133 -2.05 -0.33 -0.98
N GLU A 134 -3.14 -0.05 -0.27
CA GLU A 134 -4.21 -1.04 0.01
C GLU A 134 -3.66 -2.31 0.70
N THR A 135 -2.76 -2.09 1.66
CA THR A 135 -2.04 -3.16 2.37
C THR A 135 -2.18 -3.02 3.89
N ILE A 136 -2.21 -1.78 4.41
CA ILE A 136 -2.13 -1.50 5.85
C ILE A 136 -3.36 -2.01 6.63
N GLU A 137 -4.53 -2.09 6.00
CA GLU A 137 -5.77 -2.63 6.57
C GLU A 137 -5.70 -4.14 6.91
N HIS A 138 -4.73 -4.84 6.32
CA HIS A 138 -4.49 -6.27 6.53
C HIS A 138 -3.30 -6.53 7.47
N VAL A 139 -2.63 -5.48 7.94
CA VAL A 139 -1.51 -5.60 8.87
C VAL A 139 -2.06 -5.75 10.29
N GLU A 140 -1.70 -6.83 10.97
CA GLU A 140 -2.20 -7.12 12.32
C GLU A 140 -1.61 -6.15 13.37
N ASP A 141 -0.36 -5.74 13.18
CA ASP A 141 0.38 -4.83 14.05
C ASP A 141 0.90 -3.63 13.23
N VAL A 142 0.08 -2.58 13.14
CA VAL A 142 0.41 -1.36 12.39
C VAL A 142 1.63 -0.66 13.01
N GLU A 143 1.81 -0.71 14.33
CA GLU A 143 2.96 -0.08 14.98
C GLU A 143 4.27 -0.77 14.58
N ALA A 144 4.29 -2.10 14.57
CA ALA A 144 5.44 -2.87 14.11
C ALA A 144 5.74 -2.63 12.63
N PHE A 145 4.72 -2.56 11.77
CA PHE A 145 4.92 -2.18 10.37
C PHE A 145 5.50 -0.77 10.21
N LEU A 146 4.96 0.22 10.91
CA LEU A 146 5.48 1.59 10.86
C LEU A 146 6.90 1.68 11.42
N ALA A 147 7.26 0.84 12.40
CA ALA A 147 8.63 0.74 12.88
C ALA A 147 9.58 0.22 11.79
N GLU A 148 9.19 -0.82 11.06
CA GLU A 148 9.95 -1.35 9.93
C GLU A 148 10.08 -0.34 8.78
N VAL A 149 8.98 0.33 8.41
CA VAL A 149 9.00 1.43 7.45
C VAL A 149 9.97 2.53 7.88
N THR A 150 9.93 2.91 9.16
CA THR A 150 10.82 3.94 9.72
C THR A 150 12.29 3.50 9.74
N ARG A 151 12.55 2.21 9.96
CA ARG A 151 13.91 1.63 10.01
C ARG A 151 14.55 1.58 8.63
N VAL A 152 13.81 1.14 7.61
CA VAL A 152 14.34 0.98 6.25
C VAL A 152 14.38 2.29 5.45
N LEU A 153 13.60 3.30 5.85
CA LEU A 153 13.66 4.64 5.28
C LEU A 153 14.92 5.39 5.71
N ARG A 154 15.58 6.04 4.75
CA ARG A 154 16.61 7.04 5.01
C ARG A 154 16.04 8.23 5.81
N PRO A 155 16.88 9.02 6.50
CA PRO A 155 16.41 10.15 7.32
C PRO A 155 15.55 11.20 6.58
N GLU A 156 15.80 11.40 5.28
CA GLU A 156 15.05 12.32 4.41
C GLU A 156 14.09 11.57 3.45
N GLY A 157 13.78 10.31 3.77
CA GLY A 157 12.93 9.46 2.98
C GLY A 157 11.44 9.77 3.15
N ALA A 158 10.64 9.33 2.20
CA ALA A 158 9.19 9.53 2.21
C ALA A 158 8.44 8.20 2.32
N PHE A 159 7.46 8.14 3.22
CA PHE A 159 6.47 7.06 3.22
C PHE A 159 5.20 7.53 2.49
N LEU A 160 4.83 6.81 1.43
CA LEU A 160 3.61 7.00 0.68
C LEU A 160 2.65 5.85 0.96
N VAL A 161 1.49 6.17 1.53
CA VAL A 161 0.52 5.16 1.94
C VAL A 161 -0.88 5.49 1.42
N SER A 162 -1.61 4.45 1.03
CA SER A 162 -3.05 4.52 0.81
C SER A 162 -3.74 3.38 1.54
N THR A 163 -4.91 3.68 2.06
CA THR A 163 -5.84 2.71 2.64
C THR A 163 -7.24 3.06 2.19
N PRO A 164 -8.15 2.08 2.02
CA PRO A 164 -9.55 2.35 1.79
C PRO A 164 -10.08 3.30 2.85
N ARG A 165 -10.52 4.49 2.42
CA ARG A 165 -11.28 5.36 3.31
C ARG A 165 -12.65 4.74 3.49
N VAL A 166 -12.87 4.16 4.66
CA VAL A 166 -14.23 3.91 5.12
C VAL A 166 -14.77 5.25 5.61
N ASP A 167 -15.42 6.00 4.72
CA ASP A 167 -16.47 6.88 5.22
C ASP A 167 -17.43 5.93 5.95
N GLU A 168 -17.75 6.12 7.25
CA GLU A 168 -18.54 5.23 8.16
C GLU A 168 -19.76 4.51 7.52
N THR A 169 -20.16 5.05 6.40
CA THR A 169 -21.12 4.63 5.40
C THR A 169 -20.81 3.31 4.66
N THR A 170 -19.53 2.92 4.45
CA THR A 170 -19.12 1.70 3.70
C THR A 170 -18.63 0.58 4.63
N ALA A 171 -18.75 0.73 5.95
CA ALA A 171 -18.39 -0.32 6.89
C ALA A 171 -19.20 -1.58 6.52
N SER A 172 -18.50 -2.61 6.05
CA SER A 172 -19.03 -3.97 5.96
C SER A 172 -18.67 -4.65 7.28
N PRO A 173 -19.53 -4.60 8.32
CA PRO A 173 -19.25 -5.22 9.61
C PRO A 173 -19.02 -6.74 9.53
N ASP A 174 -19.29 -7.35 8.37
CA ASP A 174 -19.16 -8.78 8.11
C ASP A 174 -17.88 -9.16 7.32
N ASN A 175 -16.93 -8.24 7.10
CA ASN A 175 -15.64 -8.60 6.50
C ASN A 175 -14.62 -8.99 7.60
N PRO A 176 -14.30 -10.29 7.79
CA PRO A 176 -13.39 -10.76 8.84
C PRO A 176 -11.93 -10.32 8.64
N PHE A 177 -11.59 -9.75 7.48
CA PHE A 177 -10.25 -9.30 7.13
C PHE A 177 -10.01 -7.81 7.38
N HIS A 178 -11.02 -7.09 7.88
CA HIS A 178 -10.95 -5.66 8.17
C HIS A 178 -10.70 -5.44 9.68
N ARG A 179 -9.45 -5.19 10.08
CA ARG A 179 -9.04 -5.17 11.51
C ARG A 179 -8.89 -3.78 12.13
N VAL A 180 -8.41 -2.79 11.38
CA VAL A 180 -8.13 -1.43 11.88
C VAL A 180 -8.58 -0.38 10.86
N GLU A 181 -9.21 0.69 11.34
CA GLU A 181 -9.61 1.86 10.54
C GLU A 181 -8.67 3.02 10.84
N LEU A 182 -8.06 3.61 9.79
CA LEU A 182 -7.16 4.75 9.91
C LEU A 182 -7.80 6.00 9.29
N SER A 183 -7.74 7.12 10.01
CA SER A 183 -8.13 8.45 9.56
C SER A 183 -6.89 9.24 9.10
N PRO A 184 -7.07 10.35 8.36
CA PRO A 184 -5.96 11.23 8.00
C PRO A 184 -5.16 11.81 9.19
N ASP A 185 -5.72 11.73 10.40
CA ASP A 185 -5.15 12.28 11.63
C ASP A 185 -4.46 11.21 12.50
N ASP A 186 -4.51 9.94 12.09
CA ASP A 186 -3.84 8.79 12.73
C ASP A 186 -2.44 8.56 12.14
#